data_AF-A0A2V4DG44-F1
#
_entry.id   AF-A0A2V4DG44-F1
#
_cell.length_a   1.000
_cell.length_b   1.000
_cell.length_c   1.000
_cell.angle_alpha   90.00
_cell.angle_beta   90.00
_cell.angle_gamma   90.00
#
_symmetry.space_group_name_H-M   'P 1'
#
loop_
_entity.id
_entity.type
_entity.pdbx_description
1 polymer ?
#
loop_
_entity_poly.entity_id
_entity_poly.type
_entity_poly.pdbx_seq_one_letter_code
_entity_poly.pdbx_strand_id
1 'polypeptide(L)'
;GGMRWGLLFAAEYMRVWAACILCTVFFLGGWSAPFAGLMGNLGVVGVVWNDLIPGVVWTILKSLFIFLIFVWARASLPRVRTDQILEFGWRYLLPLSVVQLAITVALRLWFYDPAGLGSGSAWDGGSGFFWLVPLVVFAISMAIFVVYSIDEDKDPPSRPYHVHTVEPAGTHVAGSGHGGQRVGKTGMR
;
A
#
# COMPACT_ATOMS: atom_id res chain seq x y z
N GLY A 1 34.82 -9.45 -16.01
CA GLY A 1 34.90 -8.96 -14.62
C GLY A 1 33.67 -9.34 -13.81
N GLY A 2 33.59 -10.60 -13.36
CA GLY A 2 32.42 -11.14 -12.64
C GLY A 2 32.25 -10.62 -11.22
N MET A 3 33.33 -10.19 -10.54
CA MET A 3 33.25 -9.63 -9.19
C MET A 3 32.39 -8.37 -9.10
N ARG A 4 32.49 -7.46 -10.08
CA ARG A 4 31.67 -6.23 -10.09
C ARG A 4 30.19 -6.54 -10.25
N TRP A 5 29.85 -7.50 -11.11
CA TRP A 5 28.48 -7.97 -11.28
C TRP A 5 27.97 -8.61 -9.98
N GLY A 6 28.72 -9.55 -9.39
CA GLY A 6 28.36 -10.20 -8.13
C GLY A 6 28.10 -9.22 -6.97
N LEU A 7 28.95 -8.20 -6.82
CA LEU A 7 28.75 -7.16 -5.80
C LEU A 7 27.50 -6.30 -6.04
N LEU A 8 27.16 -6.01 -7.30
CA LEU A 8 25.94 -5.27 -7.64
C LEU A 8 24.67 -6.05 -7.26
N PHE A 9 24.62 -7.36 -7.55
CA PHE A 9 23.49 -8.20 -7.13
C PHE A 9 23.41 -8.33 -5.62
N ALA A 10 24.53 -8.60 -4.95
CA ALA A 10 24.56 -8.69 -3.50
C ALA A 10 24.06 -7.38 -2.85
N ALA A 11 24.51 -6.22 -3.32
CA ALA A 11 24.06 -4.92 -2.81
C ALA A 11 22.56 -4.69 -3.03
N GLU A 12 22.01 -5.12 -4.17
CA GLU A 12 20.58 -4.97 -4.45
C GLU A 12 19.72 -5.83 -3.51
N TYR A 13 20.09 -7.10 -3.29
CA TYR A 13 19.39 -7.97 -2.36
C TYR A 13 19.53 -7.52 -0.90
N MET A 14 20.71 -7.03 -0.51
CA MET A 14 20.92 -6.49 0.83
C MET A 14 20.05 -5.27 1.12
N ARG A 15 19.83 -4.39 0.12
CA ARG A 15 18.94 -3.23 0.28
C ARG A 15 17.49 -3.64 0.48
N VAL A 16 17.00 -4.61 -0.29
CA VAL A 16 15.64 -5.14 -0.12
C VAL A 16 15.47 -5.83 1.24
N TRP A 17 16.47 -6.60 1.68
CA TRP A 17 16.41 -7.26 2.98
C TRP A 17 16.44 -6.26 4.15
N ALA A 18 17.25 -5.20 4.06
CA ALA A 18 17.24 -4.12 5.04
C ALA A 18 15.87 -3.43 5.14
N ALA A 19 15.19 -3.19 4.02
CA ALA A 19 13.82 -2.65 4.01
C ALA A 19 12.82 -3.62 4.67
N CYS A 20 12.98 -4.93 4.47
CA CYS A 20 12.16 -5.94 5.15
C CYS A 20 12.37 -5.91 6.67
N ILE A 21 13.62 -5.77 7.14
CA ILE A 21 13.94 -5.66 8.58
C ILE A 21 13.31 -4.39 9.17
N LEU A 22 13.39 -3.25 8.48
CA LEU A 22 12.71 -2.02 8.96
C LEU A 22 11.20 -2.21 9.05
N CYS A 23 10.60 -2.87 8.07
CA CYS A 23 9.18 -3.18 8.06
C CYS A 23 8.77 -4.07 9.25
N THR A 24 9.58 -5.10 9.59
CA THR A 24 9.27 -5.95 10.76
C THR A 24 9.37 -5.20 12.09
N VAL A 25 10.32 -4.27 12.21
CA VAL A 25 10.49 -3.49 13.43
C VAL A 25 9.33 -2.52 13.61
N PHE A 26 8.93 -1.79 12.57
CA PHE A 26 7.86 -0.79 12.68
C PHE A 26 6.47 -1.38 12.81
N PHE A 27 6.16 -2.47 12.08
CA PHE A 27 4.80 -2.98 11.99
C PHE A 27 4.57 -4.30 12.73
N LEU A 28 5.58 -5.17 12.85
CA LEU A 28 5.42 -6.52 13.44
C LEU A 28 5.97 -6.61 14.88
N GLY A 29 6.12 -5.48 15.57
CA GLY A 29 6.50 -5.42 16.98
C GLY A 29 7.96 -5.76 17.25
N GLY A 30 8.81 -5.76 16.21
CA GLY A 30 10.24 -5.98 16.31
C GLY A 30 10.56 -7.22 17.15
N TRP A 31 11.22 -6.98 18.29
CA TRP A 31 11.94 -7.98 19.09
C TRP A 31 11.00 -8.87 19.91
N SER A 32 9.70 -8.55 19.93
CA SER A 32 8.70 -9.35 20.62
C SER A 32 8.40 -10.65 19.87
N ALA A 33 8.27 -11.75 20.61
CA ALA A 33 7.75 -13.00 20.05
C ALA A 33 6.32 -12.78 19.52
N PRO A 34 5.97 -13.34 18.34
CA PRO A 34 4.60 -13.25 17.84
C PRO A 34 3.64 -13.87 18.89
N PHE A 35 2.59 -13.12 19.26
CA PHE A 35 1.62 -13.51 20.29
C PHE A 35 2.19 -13.72 21.70
N ALA A 36 3.23 -12.98 22.10
CA ALA A 36 3.80 -13.06 23.46
C ALA A 36 2.75 -12.95 24.59
N GLY A 37 1.68 -12.16 24.40
CA GLY A 37 0.61 -12.02 25.39
C GLY A 37 -0.38 -13.19 25.48
N LEU A 38 -0.60 -13.93 24.38
CA LEU A 38 -1.55 -15.06 24.34
C LEU A 38 -0.85 -16.41 24.58
N MET A 39 0.34 -16.56 24.00
CA MET A 39 1.10 -17.82 24.00
C MET A 39 2.13 -17.90 25.14
N GLY A 40 2.50 -16.75 25.73
CA GLY A 40 3.37 -16.67 26.91
C GLY A 40 2.71 -17.17 28.21
N ASN A 41 1.38 -17.25 28.25
CA ASN A 41 0.61 -17.72 29.42
C ASN A 41 0.42 -19.26 29.42
N LEU A 42 0.78 -19.96 28.34
CA LEU A 42 0.72 -21.43 28.29
C LEU A 42 1.97 -22.08 28.90
N GLY A 43 2.07 -22.03 30.23
CA GLY A 43 2.98 -22.85 31.05
C GLY A 43 4.41 -23.03 30.48
N VAL A 44 4.84 -24.29 30.31
CA VAL A 44 6.20 -24.67 29.85
C VAL A 44 6.49 -24.18 28.43
N VAL A 45 5.45 -24.03 27.59
CA VAL A 45 5.59 -23.55 26.21
C VAL A 45 5.89 -22.04 26.19
N GLY A 46 5.32 -21.27 27.11
CA GLY A 46 5.57 -19.82 27.23
C GLY A 46 7.02 -19.45 27.56
N VAL A 47 7.67 -20.22 28.45
CA VAL A 47 9.08 -20.00 28.85
C VAL A 47 10.03 -20.25 27.68
N VAL A 48 9.79 -21.31 26.91
CA VAL A 48 10.60 -21.62 25.71
C VAL A 48 10.37 -20.57 24.60
N TRP A 49 9.14 -20.08 24.45
CA TRP A 49 8.77 -19.11 23.41
C TRP A 49 9.32 -17.70 23.65
N ASN A 50 9.46 -17.27 24.90
CA ASN A 50 9.87 -15.91 25.25
C ASN A 50 11.31 -15.82 25.78
N ASP A 51 11.76 -16.79 26.58
CA ASP A 51 13.05 -16.69 27.29
C ASP A 51 14.19 -17.47 26.62
N LEU A 52 13.90 -18.56 25.89
CA LEU A 52 14.95 -19.41 25.30
C LEU A 52 15.41 -18.93 23.92
N ILE A 53 14.53 -18.31 23.14
CA ILE A 53 14.82 -17.86 21.79
C ILE A 53 15.11 -16.35 21.82
N PRO A 54 16.34 -15.90 21.51
CA PRO A 54 16.65 -14.48 21.47
C PRO A 54 15.69 -13.76 20.51
N GLY A 55 15.16 -12.60 20.91
CA GLY A 55 14.23 -11.82 20.08
C GLY A 55 14.78 -11.46 18.68
N VAL A 56 16.11 -11.48 18.51
CA VAL A 56 16.80 -11.33 17.23
C VAL A 56 16.45 -12.45 16.24
N VAL A 57 16.29 -13.69 16.71
CA VAL A 57 15.92 -14.82 15.85
C VAL A 57 14.50 -14.62 15.33
N TRP A 58 13.59 -14.13 16.17
CA TRP A 58 12.22 -13.82 15.75
C TRP A 58 12.16 -12.75 14.68
N THR A 59 13.07 -11.78 14.72
CA THR A 59 13.03 -10.67 13.78
C THR A 59 13.66 -11.01 12.46
N ILE A 60 14.70 -11.84 12.49
CA ILE A 60 15.23 -12.49 11.29
C ILE A 60 14.13 -13.36 10.67
N LEU A 61 13.43 -14.20 11.43
CA LEU A 61 12.38 -15.05 10.89
C LEU A 61 11.21 -14.25 10.29
N LYS A 62 10.71 -13.24 11.02
CA LYS A 62 9.66 -12.34 10.50
C LYS A 62 10.13 -11.60 9.24
N SER A 63 11.40 -11.18 9.19
CA SER A 63 11.92 -10.42 8.04
C SER A 63 12.13 -11.32 6.82
N LEU A 64 12.49 -12.58 7.03
CA LEU A 64 12.49 -13.61 5.98
C LEU A 64 11.08 -13.88 5.45
N PHE A 65 10.08 -13.94 6.32
CA PHE A 65 8.67 -14.07 5.89
C PHE A 65 8.23 -12.91 4.99
N ILE A 66 8.52 -11.65 5.39
CA ILE A 66 8.25 -10.48 4.55
C ILE A 66 9.07 -10.53 3.26
N PHE A 67 10.33 -10.95 3.32
CA PHE A 67 11.17 -11.09 2.13
C PHE A 67 10.61 -12.10 1.13
N LEU A 68 10.04 -13.22 1.59
CA LEU A 68 9.35 -14.19 0.74
C LEU A 68 8.13 -13.56 0.05
N ILE A 69 7.36 -12.73 0.75
CA ILE A 69 6.26 -11.97 0.15
C ILE A 69 6.77 -11.02 -0.92
N PHE A 70 7.91 -10.34 -0.71
CA PHE A 70 8.53 -9.48 -1.73
C PHE A 70 8.97 -10.26 -2.97
N VAL A 71 9.57 -11.44 -2.78
CA VAL A 71 9.96 -12.32 -3.89
C VAL A 71 8.71 -12.78 -4.65
N TRP A 72 7.64 -13.12 -3.93
CA TRP A 72 6.36 -13.49 -4.54
C TRP A 72 5.72 -12.33 -5.30
N ALA A 73 5.67 -11.14 -4.72
CA ALA A 73 5.18 -9.93 -5.37
C ALA A 73 5.97 -9.60 -6.65
N ARG A 74 7.29 -9.79 -6.63
CA ARG A 74 8.13 -9.64 -7.82
C ARG A 74 7.75 -10.63 -8.93
N ALA A 75 7.33 -11.84 -8.58
CA ALA A 75 6.89 -12.83 -9.55
C ALA A 75 5.47 -12.54 -10.09
N SER A 76 4.60 -11.92 -9.27
CA SER A 76 3.20 -11.66 -9.62
C SER A 76 2.97 -10.37 -10.40
N LEU A 77 3.82 -9.35 -10.26
CA LEU A 77 3.57 -8.04 -10.85
C LEU A 77 3.90 -7.98 -12.36
N PRO A 78 2.92 -7.67 -13.24
CA PRO A 78 3.19 -7.31 -14.62
C PRO A 78 4.08 -6.06 -14.68
N ARG A 79 4.93 -5.94 -15.70
CA ARG A 79 5.87 -4.82 -15.84
C ARG A 79 5.11 -3.47 -15.91
N VAL A 80 5.08 -2.73 -14.80
CA VAL A 80 4.45 -1.40 -14.70
C VAL A 80 5.43 -0.33 -15.21
N ARG A 81 4.91 0.69 -15.90
CA ARG A 81 5.72 1.83 -16.37
C ARG A 81 6.03 2.77 -15.20
N THR A 82 7.26 3.31 -15.16
CA THR A 82 7.71 4.21 -14.07
C THR A 82 6.79 5.40 -13.84
N ASP A 83 6.23 5.95 -14.92
CA ASP A 83 5.31 7.10 -14.86
C ASP A 83 4.02 6.75 -14.08
N GLN A 84 3.51 5.52 -14.24
CA GLN A 84 2.31 5.05 -13.53
C GLN A 84 2.59 4.85 -12.04
N ILE A 85 3.81 4.39 -11.70
CA ILE A 85 4.24 4.24 -10.30
C ILE A 85 4.34 5.61 -9.63
N LEU A 86 4.88 6.61 -10.34
CA LEU A 86 4.99 7.97 -9.83
C LEU A 86 3.61 8.61 -9.65
N GLU A 87 2.72 8.48 -10.64
CA GLU A 87 1.37 9.01 -10.56
C GLU A 87 0.59 8.39 -9.38
N PHE A 88 0.69 7.08 -9.18
CA PHE A 88 0.06 6.40 -8.04
C PHE A 88 0.60 6.92 -6.69
N GLY A 89 1.91 7.16 -6.60
CA GLY A 89 2.55 7.72 -5.41
C GLY A 89 2.04 9.11 -5.04
N TRP A 90 1.98 10.00 -6.02
CA TRP A 90 1.61 11.39 -5.77
C TRP A 90 0.10 11.60 -5.64
N ARG A 91 -0.70 10.88 -6.43
CA ARG A 91 -2.14 11.09 -6.49
C ARG A 91 -2.91 10.32 -5.41
N TYR A 92 -2.43 9.14 -5.02
CA TYR A 92 -3.12 8.27 -4.07
C TYR A 92 -2.38 8.10 -2.74
N LEU A 93 -1.08 7.76 -2.76
CA LEU A 93 -0.36 7.44 -1.51
C LEU A 93 -0.18 8.65 -0.59
N LEU A 94 0.16 9.82 -1.16
CA LEU A 94 0.40 11.04 -0.38
C LEU A 94 -0.87 11.52 0.36
N PRO A 95 -2.00 11.82 -0.30
CA PRO A 95 -3.20 12.28 0.40
C PRO A 95 -3.73 11.25 1.40
N LEU A 96 -3.69 9.96 1.05
CA LEU A 96 -4.14 8.88 1.93
C LEU A 96 -3.30 8.82 3.22
N SER A 97 -1.98 8.98 3.14
CA SER A 97 -1.10 8.99 4.31
C SER A 97 -1.40 10.15 5.27
N VAL A 98 -1.74 11.33 4.74
CA VAL A 98 -2.07 12.52 5.53
C VAL A 98 -3.42 12.35 6.24
N VAL A 99 -4.43 11.83 5.53
CA VAL A 99 -5.74 11.54 6.12
C VAL A 99 -5.62 10.49 7.23
N GLN A 100 -4.83 9.43 7.01
CA GLN A 100 -4.57 8.39 8.00
C GLN A 100 -3.93 8.97 9.27
N LEU A 101 -2.93 9.84 9.10
CA LEU A 101 -2.26 10.50 10.21
C LEU A 101 -3.22 11.39 10.98
N ALA A 102 -4.05 12.18 10.30
CA ALA A 102 -5.05 13.04 10.94
C ALA A 102 -6.06 12.23 11.75
N ILE A 103 -6.61 11.15 11.20
CA ILE A 103 -7.55 10.25 11.90
C ILE A 103 -6.88 9.63 13.13
N THR A 104 -5.65 9.13 12.98
CA THR A 104 -4.90 8.50 14.09
C THR A 104 -4.64 9.51 15.22
N VAL A 105 -4.28 10.75 14.88
CA VAL A 105 -4.07 11.82 15.87
C VAL A 105 -5.39 12.21 16.56
N ALA A 106 -6.48 12.36 15.81
CA ALA A 106 -7.79 12.69 16.36
C ALA A 106 -8.29 11.60 17.33
N LEU A 107 -8.18 10.33 16.94
CA LEU A 107 -8.52 9.20 17.80
C LEU A 107 -7.62 9.14 19.03
N ARG A 108 -6.33 9.42 18.88
CA ARG A 108 -5.40 9.51 20.02
C ARG A 108 -5.85 10.56 21.02
N LEU A 109 -6.25 11.76 20.58
CA LEU A 109 -6.72 12.80 21.50
C LEU A 109 -8.03 12.42 22.20
N TRP A 110 -8.87 11.60 21.58
CA TRP A 110 -10.16 11.22 22.13
C TRP A 110 -10.10 10.06 23.12
N PHE A 111 -9.22 9.06 22.89
CA PHE A 111 -9.06 7.88 23.73
C PHE A 111 -7.92 7.96 24.76
N TYR A 112 -7.20 9.09 24.81
CA TYR A 112 -6.05 9.21 25.70
C TYR A 112 -6.47 9.31 27.17
N ASP A 113 -6.16 8.26 27.94
CA ASP A 113 -6.29 8.25 29.39
C ASP A 113 -4.91 8.54 30.04
N PRO A 114 -4.72 9.70 30.69
CA PRO A 114 -3.47 10.04 31.35
C PRO A 114 -3.13 9.12 32.54
N ALA A 115 -4.09 8.37 33.09
CA ALA A 115 -3.85 7.47 34.22
C ALA A 115 -3.04 6.21 33.85
N GLY A 116 -3.00 5.81 32.57
CA GLY A 116 -2.31 4.59 32.10
C GLY A 116 -0.84 4.78 31.69
N LEU A 117 -0.27 5.98 31.85
CA LEU A 117 1.04 6.38 31.32
C LEU A 117 2.21 5.52 31.84
N GLY A 118 2.12 5.05 33.10
CA GLY A 118 3.15 4.22 33.72
C GLY A 118 3.04 2.71 33.42
N SER A 119 1.88 2.26 32.91
CA SER A 119 1.56 0.83 32.72
C SER A 119 1.61 0.39 31.24
N GLY A 120 1.88 1.32 30.30
CA GLY A 120 1.77 1.04 28.87
C GLY A 120 0.33 0.85 28.37
N SER A 121 -0.66 0.98 29.24
CA SER A 121 -2.10 0.85 28.96
C SER A 121 -2.80 2.19 28.70
N ALA A 122 -2.10 3.33 28.74
CA ALA A 122 -2.62 4.64 28.30
C ALA A 122 -3.20 4.62 26.87
N TRP A 123 -2.87 3.57 26.12
CA TRP A 123 -3.24 3.33 24.74
C TRP A 123 -4.52 2.49 24.57
N ASP A 124 -5.07 1.90 25.64
CA ASP A 124 -6.19 0.94 25.55
C ASP A 124 -7.53 1.47 26.11
N GLY A 125 -7.56 2.66 26.71
CA GLY A 125 -8.77 3.26 27.30
C GLY A 125 -9.44 2.38 28.36
N GLY A 126 -8.71 1.46 28.98
CA GLY A 126 -9.19 0.46 29.94
C GLY A 126 -9.76 -0.82 29.34
N SER A 127 -9.71 -1.00 28.01
CA SER A 127 -10.45 -2.08 27.31
C SER A 127 -9.63 -3.33 26.98
N GLY A 128 -8.30 -3.35 27.16
CA GLY A 128 -7.44 -4.50 26.85
C GLY A 128 -7.23 -4.78 25.35
N PHE A 129 -7.90 -4.05 24.44
CA PHE A 129 -7.88 -4.27 22.99
C PHE A 129 -7.08 -3.21 22.22
N PHE A 130 -5.85 -2.92 22.65
CA PHE A 130 -4.94 -1.97 22.01
C PHE A 130 -4.75 -2.19 20.48
N TRP A 131 -4.87 -3.43 20.00
CA TRP A 131 -4.73 -3.78 18.57
C TRP A 131 -5.96 -3.43 17.70
N LEU A 132 -7.13 -3.28 18.31
CA LEU A 132 -8.39 -3.17 17.59
C LEU A 132 -8.56 -1.77 16.98
N VAL A 133 -8.17 -0.72 17.71
CA VAL A 133 -8.25 0.66 17.20
C VAL A 133 -7.38 0.84 15.95
N PRO A 134 -6.08 0.47 15.94
CA PRO A 134 -5.27 0.50 14.72
C PRO A 134 -5.84 -0.36 13.59
N LEU A 135 -6.40 -1.54 13.88
CA LEU A 135 -7.00 -2.41 12.86
C LEU A 135 -8.27 -1.83 12.26
N VAL A 136 -9.14 -1.23 13.07
CA VAL A 136 -10.39 -0.61 12.60
C VAL A 136 -10.07 0.62 11.77
N VAL A 137 -9.11 1.44 12.18
CA VAL A 137 -8.67 2.59 11.38
C VAL A 137 -8.03 2.13 10.08
N PHE A 138 -7.20 1.09 10.12
CA PHE A 138 -6.64 0.48 8.93
C PHE A 138 -7.74 -0.07 8.01
N ALA A 139 -8.77 -0.74 8.55
CA ALA A 139 -9.87 -1.28 7.79
C ALA A 139 -10.77 -0.19 7.17
N ILE A 140 -11.06 0.88 7.91
CA ILE A 140 -11.83 2.04 7.41
C ILE A 140 -11.04 2.75 6.30
N SER A 141 -9.74 2.95 6.50
CA SER A 141 -8.86 3.59 5.52
C SER A 141 -8.66 2.72 4.28
N MET A 142 -8.55 1.41 4.44
CA MET A 142 -8.53 0.43 3.35
C MET A 142 -9.87 0.45 2.59
N ALA A 143 -11.01 0.57 3.28
CA ALA A 143 -12.32 0.70 2.66
C ALA A 143 -12.44 2.01 1.87
N ILE A 144 -11.97 3.14 2.41
CA ILE A 144 -11.90 4.43 1.70
C ILE A 144 -11.01 4.31 0.47
N PHE A 145 -9.84 3.68 0.60
CA PHE A 145 -8.93 3.42 -0.52
C PHE A 145 -9.59 2.55 -1.60
N VAL A 146 -10.31 1.50 -1.22
CA VAL A 146 -11.05 0.64 -2.16
C VAL A 146 -12.14 1.44 -2.88
N VAL A 147 -12.90 2.27 -2.18
CA VAL A 147 -13.91 3.14 -2.78
C VAL A 147 -13.28 4.11 -3.80
N TYR A 148 -12.16 4.76 -3.45
CA TYR A 148 -11.43 5.63 -4.39
C TYR A 148 -10.84 4.86 -5.57
N SER A 149 -10.38 3.62 -5.36
CA SER A 149 -9.82 2.80 -6.45
C SER A 149 -10.87 2.25 -7.42
N ILE A 150 -12.14 2.15 -6.98
CA ILE A 150 -13.26 1.67 -7.81
C ILE A 150 -13.89 2.80 -8.61
N ASP A 151 -13.74 4.06 -8.19
CA ASP A 151 -14.29 5.23 -8.89
C ASP A 151 -13.37 5.77 -10.00
N GLU A 152 -12.35 4.99 -10.39
CA GLU A 152 -11.44 5.32 -11.48
C GLU A 152 -12.04 4.82 -12.81
N ASP A 153 -12.64 5.76 -13.55
CA ASP A 153 -13.28 5.65 -14.89
C ASP A 153 -14.69 5.03 -14.98
N LYS A 154 -15.69 5.91 -15.18
CA LYS A 154 -16.85 5.62 -16.05
C LYS A 154 -16.74 6.26 -17.43
N ASP A 155 -15.79 7.16 -17.64
CA ASP A 155 -15.62 7.86 -18.90
C ASP A 155 -14.35 7.37 -19.59
N PRO A 156 -14.41 6.83 -20.81
CA PRO A 156 -13.19 6.46 -21.52
C PRO A 156 -12.31 7.70 -21.66
N PRO A 157 -11.00 7.62 -21.36
CA PRO A 157 -10.11 8.75 -21.54
C PRO A 157 -10.15 9.12 -23.02
N SER A 158 -10.70 10.29 -23.32
CA SER A 158 -10.65 10.89 -24.65
C SER A 158 -9.20 11.26 -24.95
N ARG A 159 -8.42 10.25 -25.33
CA ARG A 159 -7.07 10.43 -25.84
C ARG A 159 -7.21 11.23 -27.15
N PRO A 160 -6.48 12.35 -27.31
CA PRO A 160 -6.53 13.16 -28.54
C PRO A 160 -6.19 12.37 -29.81
N TYR A 161 -5.55 11.20 -29.67
CA TYR A 161 -5.17 10.32 -30.76
C TYR A 161 -5.67 8.90 -30.49
N HIS A 162 -6.95 8.64 -30.76
CA HIS A 162 -7.49 7.30 -30.88
C HIS A 162 -7.46 6.88 -32.37
N VAL A 163 -6.89 5.71 -32.66
CA VAL A 163 -6.85 5.14 -34.03
C VAL A 163 -8.04 4.19 -34.27
N HIS A 164 -8.80 3.91 -33.22
CA HIS A 164 -10.05 3.16 -33.30
C HIS A 164 -11.21 4.15 -33.30
N THR A 165 -11.90 4.27 -34.42
CA THR A 165 -13.23 4.89 -34.44
C THR A 165 -14.18 3.97 -33.69
N VAL A 166 -14.96 4.51 -32.75
CA VAL A 166 -16.03 3.77 -32.05
C VAL A 166 -17.13 3.29 -33.01
N GLU A 167 -17.16 3.84 -34.23
CA GLU A 167 -18.02 3.41 -35.31
C GLU A 167 -17.23 2.57 -36.35
N PRO A 168 -17.73 1.37 -36.72
CA PRO A 168 -17.17 0.57 -37.79
C PRO A 168 -17.23 1.34 -39.12
N ALA A 169 -16.11 1.40 -39.85
CA ALA A 169 -15.95 2.16 -41.10
C ALA A 169 -16.85 1.73 -42.29
N GLY A 170 -17.80 0.82 -42.08
CA GLY A 170 -18.72 0.28 -43.10
C GLY A 170 -20.16 0.79 -43.01
N THR A 171 -20.50 1.68 -42.08
CA THR A 171 -21.88 2.19 -41.89
C THR A 171 -22.20 3.43 -42.72
N HIS A 172 -21.21 4.07 -43.35
CA HIS A 172 -21.46 5.20 -44.24
C HIS A 172 -21.82 4.72 -45.65
N VAL A 173 -23.11 4.73 -45.95
CA VAL A 173 -23.63 4.61 -47.32
C VAL A 173 -23.35 5.93 -48.04
N ALA A 174 -22.52 5.89 -49.08
CA ALA A 174 -22.28 7.04 -49.95
C ALA A 174 -23.61 7.49 -50.58
N GLY A 175 -24.15 8.63 -50.12
CA GLY A 175 -25.40 9.20 -50.62
C GLY A 175 -26.45 9.56 -49.55
N SER A 176 -26.28 9.16 -48.29
CA SER A 176 -27.16 9.61 -47.20
C SER A 176 -26.70 10.98 -46.69
N GLY A 177 -27.27 12.04 -47.27
CA GLY A 177 -26.98 13.42 -46.91
C GLY A 177 -27.32 13.76 -45.46
N HIS A 178 -26.35 14.36 -44.76
CA HIS A 178 -26.67 15.35 -43.74
C HIS A 178 -26.26 16.72 -44.28
N GLY A 179 -27.27 17.54 -44.52
CA GLY A 179 -27.12 18.93 -44.91
C GLY A 179 -26.56 19.77 -43.77
N GLY A 180 -25.70 20.73 -44.12
CA GLY A 180 -25.02 21.64 -43.20
C GLY A 180 -23.65 21.08 -42.83
N GLN A 181 -22.55 21.49 -43.47
CA GLN A 181 -22.04 22.85 -43.34
C GLN A 181 -21.35 23.31 -44.64
N ARG A 182 -21.98 24.25 -45.35
CA ARG A 182 -21.27 25.23 -46.19
C ARG A 182 -21.37 26.58 -45.50
N VAL A 183 -20.40 26.92 -44.66
CA VAL A 183 -20.11 28.29 -44.19
C VAL A 183 -18.61 28.31 -43.91
N GLY A 184 -17.76 29.14 -44.49
CA GLY A 184 -17.91 30.17 -45.49
C GLY A 184 -16.52 30.73 -45.85
N LYS A 185 -16.33 30.98 -47.15
CA LYS A 185 -15.60 32.10 -47.76
C LYS A 185 -14.14 32.36 -47.38
N THR A 186 -13.28 31.88 -48.27
CA THR A 186 -12.29 32.66 -49.01
C THR A 186 -12.67 34.15 -49.20
N GLY A 187 -11.74 35.05 -48.89
CA GLY A 187 -11.55 36.31 -49.62
C GLY A 187 -12.13 37.58 -49.00
N MET A 188 -11.28 38.37 -48.34
CA MET A 188 -11.31 39.84 -48.43
C MET A 188 -9.92 40.42 -48.13
N ARG A 189 -9.32 40.97 -49.18
CA ARG A 189 -8.32 42.06 -49.29
C ARG A 189 -7.03 42.00 -48.48
#